data_AF-A0A0R2XJ84-F1
#
_entry.id   AF-A0A0R2XJ84-F1
#
_cell.length_a   1.000
_cell.length_b   1.000
_cell.length_c   1.000
_cell.angle_alpha   90.00
_cell.angle_beta   90.00
_cell.angle_gamma   90.00
#
_symmetry.space_group_name_H-M   'P 1'
#
loop_
_entity.id
_entity.type
_entity.pdbx_description
1 polymer ?
#
loop_
_entity_poly.entity_id
_entity_poly.type
_entity_poly.pdbx_seq_one_letter_code
_entity_poly.pdbx_strand_id
1 'polypeptide(L)' 'MIPGEYKYSDPDALLAGNVGLETITVKVANQGDRPVQIGSHFHFYEVNDALDFDRQASRGFRLNIAAGTAVRF' A
#
# COMPACT_ATOMS: atom_id res chain seq x y z
N MET A 1 15.95 22.74 26.04
CA MET A 1 14.59 22.27 26.35
C MET A 1 13.76 22.48 25.09
N ILE A 2 13.16 21.42 24.53
CA ILE A 2 12.36 21.50 23.30
C ILE A 2 10.90 21.18 23.69
N PRO A 3 10.01 22.19 23.81
CA PRO A 3 8.60 21.94 24.10
C PRO A 3 7.96 21.02 23.05
N GLY A 4 7.39 19.89 23.50
CA GLY A 4 6.71 18.94 22.62
C GLY A 4 7.63 17.96 21.88
N GLU A 5 8.91 17.85 22.24
CA GLU A 5 9.76 16.81 21.66
C GLU A 5 9.25 15.40 21.98
N TYR A 6 9.20 14.54 20.96
CA TYR A 6 9.00 13.12 21.16
C TYR A 6 10.33 12.45 21.48
N LYS A 7 10.30 11.56 22.49
CA LYS A 7 11.41 10.66 22.80
C LYS A 7 10.91 9.24 22.60
N TYR A 8 11.22 8.67 21.45
CA TYR A 8 10.91 7.28 21.18
C TYR A 8 11.68 6.37 22.14
N SER A 9 11.04 5.30 22.60
CA SER A 9 11.69 4.30 23.46
C SER A 9 12.82 3.57 22.74
N ASP A 10 12.66 3.38 21.44
CA ASP A 10 13.66 2.84 20.52
C ASP A 10 13.50 3.55 19.16
N PRO A 11 14.44 4.43 18.77
CA PRO A 11 14.39 5.16 17.50
C PRO A 11 14.55 4.27 16.27
N ASP A 12 15.16 3.08 16.42
CA ASP A 12 15.51 2.19 15.32
C ASP A 12 14.53 0.99 15.20
N ALA A 13 13.55 0.90 16.10
CA ALA A 13 12.57 -0.17 16.11
C ALA A 13 11.74 -0.19 14.81
N LEU A 14 11.80 -1.32 14.09
CA LEU A 14 10.92 -1.58 12.97
C LEU A 14 9.52 -1.95 13.45
N LEU A 15 8.50 -1.25 12.93
CA LEU A 15 7.10 -1.56 13.19
C LEU A 15 6.59 -2.58 12.17
N ALA A 16 6.22 -3.77 12.65
CA ALA A 16 5.58 -4.79 11.82
C ALA A 16 4.11 -4.43 11.59
N GLY A 17 3.72 -4.23 10.33
CA GLY A 17 2.34 -4.02 9.91
C GLY A 17 1.69 -5.30 9.39
N ASN A 18 0.36 -5.40 9.51
CA ASN A 18 -0.45 -6.46 8.86
C ASN A 18 -0.01 -7.89 9.20
N VAL A 19 0.53 -8.12 10.41
CA VAL A 19 1.10 -9.40 10.84
C VAL A 19 0.03 -10.51 10.84
N GLY A 20 0.39 -11.67 10.29
CA GLY A 20 -0.48 -12.86 10.26
C GLY A 20 -1.58 -12.82 9.21
N LEU A 21 -1.67 -11.75 8.39
CA LEU A 21 -2.58 -11.70 7.27
C LEU A 21 -1.96 -12.38 6.04
N GLU A 22 -2.81 -13.01 5.23
CA GLU A 22 -2.41 -13.54 3.93
C GLU A 22 -1.98 -12.40 2.99
N THR A 23 -0.90 -12.62 2.24
CA THR A 23 -0.38 -11.64 1.29
C THR A 23 -0.01 -12.31 -0.02
N ILE A 24 -0.22 -11.59 -1.12
CA ILE A 24 0.19 -11.99 -2.47
C ILE A 24 1.08 -10.92 -3.10
N THR A 25 1.82 -11.28 -4.14
CA THR A 25 2.58 -10.35 -4.97
C THR A 25 2.09 -10.43 -6.40
N VAL A 26 1.74 -9.28 -6.98
CA VAL A 26 1.27 -9.17 -8.37
C VAL A 26 2.09 -8.09 -9.07
N LYS A 27 2.47 -8.33 -10.33
CA LYS A 27 3.10 -7.32 -11.19
C LYS A 27 2.02 -6.48 -11.84
N VAL A 28 2.21 -5.18 -11.86
CA VAL A 28 1.22 -4.20 -12.34
C VAL A 28 1.90 -3.24 -13.30
N ALA A 29 1.25 -2.94 -14.43
CA ALA A 29 1.70 -1.95 -15.39
C ALA A 29 0.59 -0.92 -15.66
N ASN A 30 0.94 0.37 -15.69
CA ASN A 30 0.02 1.43 -16.11
C ASN A 30 0.10 1.58 -17.64
N GLN A 31 -0.97 1.20 -18.34
CA GLN A 31 -1.13 1.35 -19.79
C GLN A 31 -1.80 2.68 -20.18
N GLY A 32 -2.19 3.48 -19.18
CA GLY A 32 -2.77 4.79 -19.39
C GLY A 32 -1.74 5.87 -19.72
N ASP A 33 -2.25 7.01 -20.18
CA ASP A 33 -1.47 8.22 -20.48
C ASP A 33 -1.30 9.16 -19.27
N ARG A 34 -1.92 8.81 -18.14
CA ARG A 34 -1.95 9.62 -16.91
C ARG A 34 -1.52 8.78 -15.71
N PRO A 35 -0.85 9.40 -14.73
CA PRO A 35 -0.42 8.70 -13.54
C PRO A 35 -1.61 8.27 -12.68
N VAL A 36 -1.49 7.10 -12.05
CA VAL A 36 -2.52 6.53 -11.16
C VAL A 36 -1.93 6.36 -9.77
N GLN A 37 -2.68 6.74 -8.73
CA GLN A 37 -2.26 6.55 -7.34
C GLN A 37 -3.34 5.82 -6.55
N ILE A 38 -2.96 4.76 -5.85
CA ILE A 38 -3.87 3.87 -5.11
C ILE A 38 -3.54 3.89 -3.64
N GLY A 39 -4.55 4.17 -2.81
CA GLY A 39 -4.41 4.21 -1.35
C GLY A 39 -4.35 2.82 -0.70
N SER A 40 -3.78 2.77 0.51
CA SER A 40 -3.54 1.55 1.30
C SER A 40 -4.76 0.63 1.53
N HIS A 41 -5.98 1.17 1.50
CA HIS A 41 -7.21 0.44 1.84
C HIS A 41 -8.21 0.31 0.69
N PHE A 42 -7.85 0.78 -0.51
CA PHE A 42 -8.69 0.57 -1.67
C PHE A 42 -8.65 -0.91 -2.09
N HIS A 43 -9.80 -1.48 -2.45
CA HIS A 43 -9.88 -2.87 -2.91
C HIS A 43 -9.14 -3.01 -4.25
N PHE A 44 -8.01 -3.72 -4.25
CA PHE A 44 -7.06 -3.68 -5.36
C PHE A 44 -7.65 -4.22 -6.67
N TYR A 45 -8.60 -5.14 -6.60
CA TYR A 45 -9.34 -5.67 -7.74
C TYR A 45 -10.07 -4.60 -8.55
N GLU A 46 -10.55 -3.55 -7.89
CA GLU A 46 -11.44 -2.53 -8.47
C GLU A 46 -10.69 -1.24 -8.88
N VAL A 47 -9.35 -1.26 -8.88
CA VAL A 47 -8.56 -0.09 -9.25
C VAL A 47 -8.72 0.21 -10.74
N ASN A 48 -8.33 1.42 -11.15
CA ASN A 48 -8.44 1.94 -12.52
C ASN A 48 -8.15 0.88 -13.60
N ASP A 49 -9.03 0.80 -14.59
CA ASP A 49 -8.97 -0.15 -15.71
C ASP A 49 -7.72 -0.01 -16.59
N ALA A 50 -7.05 1.15 -16.55
CA ALA A 50 -5.78 1.38 -17.23
C ALA A 50 -4.60 0.60 -16.61
N LEU A 51 -4.77 0.04 -15.40
CA LEU A 51 -3.77 -0.82 -14.79
C LEU A 51 -3.97 -2.27 -15.24
N ASP A 52 -2.94 -2.81 -15.88
CA ASP A 52 -2.86 -4.18 -16.37
C ASP A 52 -2.15 -5.08 -15.35
N PHE A 53 -2.88 -6.09 -14.86
CA PHE A 53 -2.44 -7.08 -13.88
C PHE A 53 -3.46 -8.23 -13.76
N ASP A 54 -3.11 -9.31 -13.06
CA ASP A 54 -4.06 -10.39 -12.74
C ASP A 54 -5.09 -9.93 -11.70
N ARG A 55 -6.25 -9.47 -12.19
CA ARG A 55 -7.34 -9.00 -11.32
C ARG A 55 -7.87 -10.13 -10.45
N GLN A 56 -8.09 -11.33 -10.98
CA GLN A 56 -8.69 -12.42 -10.22
C GLN A 56 -7.84 -12.80 -9.00
N ALA A 57 -6.51 -12.83 -9.17
CA ALA A 57 -5.59 -13.07 -8.05
C ALA A 57 -5.73 -12.00 -6.94
N SER A 58 -6.05 -10.75 -7.28
CA SER A 58 -6.13 -9.63 -6.33
C SER A 58 -7.47 -9.48 -5.58
N ARG A 59 -8.46 -10.33 -5.86
CA ARG A 59 -9.81 -10.22 -5.29
C ARG A 59 -9.78 -10.42 -3.77
N GLY A 60 -10.32 -9.45 -3.03
CA GLY A 60 -10.30 -9.43 -1.57
C GLY A 60 -9.03 -8.83 -0.96
N PHE A 61 -8.05 -8.42 -1.76
CA PHE A 61 -6.78 -7.85 -1.29
C PHE A 61 -6.75 -6.32 -1.41
N ARG A 62 -5.86 -5.72 -0.61
CA ARG A 62 -5.47 -4.30 -0.63
C ARG A 62 -3.96 -4.21 -0.60
N LEU A 63 -3.41 -3.01 -0.83
CA LEU A 63 -1.96 -2.79 -0.72
C LEU A 63 -1.46 -3.06 0.71
N ASN A 64 -0.43 -3.90 0.82
CA ASN A 64 0.24 -4.20 2.08
C ASN A 64 1.27 -3.11 2.42
N ILE A 65 0.79 -1.90 2.71
CA ILE A 65 1.60 -0.71 3.04
C ILE A 65 1.05 -0.02 4.30
N ALA A 66 1.76 0.98 4.81
CA ALA A 66 1.34 1.76 5.97
C ALA A 66 -0.03 2.45 5.73
N ALA A 67 -0.90 2.44 6.73
CA ALA A 67 -2.22 3.04 6.65
C ALA A 67 -2.13 4.54 6.27
N GLY A 68 -3.04 5.00 5.41
CA GLY A 68 -3.05 6.37 4.89
C GLY A 68 -2.03 6.66 3.77
N THR A 69 -1.07 5.78 3.51
CA THR A 69 -0.13 5.93 2.37
C THR A 69 -0.70 5.38 1.06
N ALA A 70 0.04 5.59 -0.04
CA ALA A 70 -0.37 5.18 -1.39
C ALA A 70 0.83 4.76 -2.26
N VAL A 71 0.57 3.97 -3.29
CA VAL A 71 1.53 3.62 -4.36
C VAL A 71 1.12 4.34 -5.65
N ARG A 72 2.10 4.86 -6.39
CA ARG A 72 1.92 5.61 -7.64
C ARG A 72 2.51 4.83 -8.82
N PHE A 73 1.76 4.77 -9.92
CA PHE A 73 2.08 4.11 -11.18
C PHE A 73 2.00 5.09 -12.35
#